data_AF-A0A1J5E2P8-F1
#
_entry.id   AF-A0A1J5E2P8-F1
#
_cell.length_a   1.000
_cell.length_b   1.000
_cell.length_c   1.000
_cell.angle_alpha   90.00
_cell.angle_beta   90.00
_cell.angle_gamma   90.00
#
_symmetry.space_group_name_H-M   'P 1'
#
loop_
_entity.id
_entity.type
_entity.pdbx_description
1 polymer ?
#
loop_
_entity_poly.entity_id
_entity_poly.type
_entity_poly.pdbx_seq_one_letter_code
_entity_poly.pdbx_strand_id
1 'polypeptide(L)'
;MLFKWFKKDELKEWTGATWEFALQILPLLLGGVLISGFLLGRVGHEGVIPSRFVVMLVGGNSLWANFFSAIVAAFMYFATLTEVPILQGLIGSGMGKGPALAMLLAGTALSLPNMLVIRSIMGTKKTVIYISLVVVMATISGMIFGFIVK
;
A
#
# COMPACT_ATOMS: atom_id res chain seq x y z
N MET A 1 -26.36 -9.50 21.07
CA MET A 1 -26.91 -10.28 19.93
C MET A 1 -26.06 -11.50 19.56
N LEU A 2 -24.75 -11.54 19.86
CA LEU A 2 -23.87 -12.72 19.61
C LEU A 2 -24.17 -13.97 20.47
N PHE A 3 -24.48 -13.79 21.77
CA PHE A 3 -24.68 -14.91 22.71
C PHE A 3 -25.87 -15.82 22.44
N LYS A 4 -26.81 -15.42 21.55
CA LYS A 4 -27.95 -16.26 21.16
C LYS A 4 -27.62 -17.23 20.01
N TRP A 5 -26.54 -16.96 19.26
CA TRP A 5 -26.22 -17.66 18.02
C TRP A 5 -24.99 -18.56 18.14
N PHE A 6 -24.11 -18.28 19.11
CA PHE A 6 -22.85 -19.00 19.31
C PHE A 6 -22.80 -19.68 20.68
N LYS A 7 -22.19 -20.87 20.74
CA LYS A 7 -21.95 -21.57 22.00
C LYS A 7 -20.88 -20.84 22.81
N LYS A 8 -20.88 -21.03 24.14
CA LYS A 8 -19.89 -20.41 25.04
C LYS A 8 -18.45 -20.77 24.67
N ASP A 9 -18.22 -22.00 24.21
CA ASP A 9 -16.89 -22.47 23.80
C ASP A 9 -16.42 -21.80 22.50
N GLU A 10 -17.30 -21.66 21.52
CA GLU A 10 -17.03 -20.95 20.25
C GLU A 10 -16.69 -19.47 20.50
N LEU A 11 -17.40 -18.81 21.43
CA LEU A 11 -17.11 -17.43 21.81
C LEU A 11 -15.75 -17.30 22.52
N LYS A 12 -15.39 -18.28 23.35
CA LYS A 12 -14.10 -18.30 24.05
C LYS A 12 -12.94 -18.53 23.09
N GLU A 13 -13.12 -19.42 22.11
CA GLU A 13 -12.14 -19.67 21.05
C GLU A 13 -11.97 -18.44 20.16
N TRP A 14 -13.08 -17.82 19.72
CA TRP A 14 -13.05 -16.64 18.87
C TRP A 14 -12.40 -15.42 19.56
N THR A 15 -12.72 -15.19 20.83
CA THR A 15 -12.08 -14.13 21.63
C THR A 15 -10.61 -14.41 21.89
N GLY A 16 -10.23 -15.68 22.14
CA GLY A 16 -8.85 -16.10 22.28
C GLY A 16 -8.03 -15.82 21.02
N ALA A 17 -8.50 -16.27 19.85
CA ALA A 17 -7.84 -16.07 18.57
C ALA A 17 -7.73 -14.58 18.19
N THR A 18 -8.81 -13.81 18.43
CA THR A 18 -8.80 -12.37 18.18
C THR A 18 -7.76 -11.65 19.05
N TRP A 19 -7.67 -12.04 20.32
CA TRP A 19 -6.68 -11.48 21.25
C TRP A 19 -5.25 -11.84 20.85
N GLU A 20 -5.01 -13.08 20.43
CA GLU A 20 -3.71 -13.52 19.94
C GLU A 20 -3.28 -12.74 18.69
N PHE A 21 -4.16 -12.62 17.69
CA PHE A 21 -3.87 -11.82 16.49
C PHE A 21 -3.68 -10.34 16.83
N ALA A 22 -4.45 -9.78 17.76
CA ALA A 22 -4.26 -8.41 18.20
C ALA A 22 -2.86 -8.22 18.82
N LEU A 23 -2.42 -9.14 19.68
CA LEU A 23 -1.09 -9.09 20.29
C LEU A 23 0.05 -9.27 19.28
N GLN A 24 -0.18 -9.97 18.16
CA GLN A 24 0.82 -10.10 17.09
C GLN A 24 0.85 -8.88 16.15
N ILE A 25 -0.32 -8.43 15.70
CA ILE A 25 -0.45 -7.35 14.69
C ILE A 25 -0.16 -5.98 15.31
N LEU A 26 -0.67 -5.70 16.51
CA LEU A 26 -0.56 -4.39 17.14
C LEU A 26 0.89 -3.90 17.30
N PRO A 27 1.85 -4.68 17.87
CA PRO A 27 3.22 -4.21 18.01
C PRO A 27 3.92 -4.03 16.66
N LEU A 28 3.65 -4.90 15.69
CA LEU A 28 4.20 -4.78 14.33
C LEU A 28 3.66 -3.52 13.63
N LEU A 29 2.35 -3.27 13.73
CA LEU A 29 1.71 -2.10 13.16
C LEU A 29 2.20 -0.82 13.82
N LEU A 30 2.23 -0.76 15.17
CA LEU A 30 2.73 0.41 15.90
C LEU A 30 4.20 0.66 15.58
N GLY A 31 5.03 -0.37 15.56
CA GLY A 31 6.43 -0.27 15.15
C GLY A 31 6.56 0.28 13.73
N GLY A 32 5.82 -0.27 12.77
CA GLY A 32 5.81 0.17 11.38
C GLY A 32 5.36 1.62 11.20
N VAL A 33 4.29 2.04 11.89
CA VAL A 33 3.76 3.42 11.83
C VAL A 33 4.71 4.41 12.48
N LEU A 34 5.34 4.05 13.61
CA LEU A 34 6.32 4.92 14.27
C LEU A 34 7.59 5.06 13.43
N ILE A 35 8.10 3.97 12.85
CA ILE A 35 9.26 3.99 11.96
C ILE A 35 8.94 4.81 10.70
N SER A 36 7.78 4.59 10.07
CA SER A 36 7.40 5.35 8.87
C SER A 36 7.20 6.83 9.17
N GLY A 37 6.60 7.18 10.31
CA GLY A 37 6.46 8.57 10.75
C GLY A 37 7.81 9.23 11.09
N PHE A 38 8.75 8.49 11.67
CA PHE A 38 10.12 8.98 11.90
C PHE A 38 10.88 9.20 10.60
N LEU A 39 10.74 8.29 9.63
CA LEU A 39 11.43 8.36 8.34
C LEU A 39 10.81 9.41 7.41
N LEU A 40 9.50 9.36 7.19
CA LEU A 40 8.78 10.21 6.22
C LEU A 40 8.30 11.52 6.84
N GLY A 41 8.33 11.64 8.16
CA GLY A 41 7.82 12.80 8.87
C GLY A 41 6.31 12.77 9.02
N ARG A 42 5.76 13.93 9.38
CA ARG A 42 4.32 14.17 9.47
C ARG A 42 3.96 15.35 8.60
N VAL A 43 2.67 15.53 8.33
CA VAL A 43 2.19 16.68 7.56
C VAL A 43 2.78 17.99 8.13
N GLY A 44 3.58 18.68 7.31
CA GLY A 44 4.25 19.94 7.66
C GLY A 44 5.55 19.85 8.46
N HIS A 45 6.07 18.67 8.80
CA HIS A 45 7.37 18.50 9.46
C HIS A 45 8.17 17.37 8.79
N GLU A 46 9.37 17.68 8.29
CA GLU A 46 10.22 16.70 7.62
C GLU A 46 10.68 15.60 8.59
N GLY A 47 10.71 14.36 8.09
CA GLY A 47 11.32 13.23 8.78
C GLY A 47 12.81 13.13 8.51
N VAL A 48 13.39 11.96 8.79
CA VAL A 48 14.81 11.68 8.51
C VAL A 48 15.09 11.58 7.01
N ILE A 49 14.14 11.11 6.20
CA ILE A 49 14.26 11.06 4.74
C ILE A 49 13.97 12.46 4.20
N PRO A 50 14.96 13.12 3.56
CA PRO A 50 14.73 14.44 2.98
C PRO A 50 13.64 14.40 1.93
N SER A 51 12.70 15.36 1.98
CA SER A 51 11.59 15.50 1.02
C SER A 51 12.08 15.57 -0.44
N ARG A 52 13.33 16.01 -0.65
CA ARG A 52 13.99 16.02 -1.96
C ARG A 52 14.01 14.64 -2.63
N PHE A 53 14.16 13.54 -1.89
CA PHE A 53 14.13 12.20 -2.48
C PHE A 53 12.74 11.82 -2.98
N VAL A 54 11.70 12.16 -2.20
CA VAL A 54 10.30 11.93 -2.58
C VAL A 54 9.97 12.72 -3.84
N VAL A 55 10.32 14.01 -3.88
CA VAL A 55 10.11 14.87 -5.06
C VAL A 55 10.89 14.35 -6.27
N MET A 56 12.12 13.88 -6.09
CA MET A 56 12.95 13.38 -7.19
C MET A 56 12.41 12.09 -7.82
N LEU A 57 11.91 11.17 -7.00
CA LEU A 57 11.45 9.85 -7.47
C LEU A 57 9.98 9.86 -7.91
N VAL A 58 9.12 10.52 -7.14
CA VAL A 58 7.66 10.44 -7.29
C VAL A 58 6.98 11.82 -7.30
N GLY A 59 7.74 12.90 -7.48
CA GLY A 59 7.21 14.24 -7.65
C GLY A 59 6.65 14.49 -9.05
N GLY A 60 5.72 15.45 -9.14
CA GLY A 60 5.11 15.86 -10.40
C GLY A 60 4.25 14.77 -11.05
N ASN A 61 4.21 14.73 -12.39
CA ASN A 61 3.41 13.76 -13.14
C ASN A 61 4.15 13.23 -14.38
N SER A 62 5.35 12.67 -14.19
CA SER A 62 6.13 12.05 -15.26
C SER A 62 5.78 10.56 -15.43
N LEU A 63 6.11 9.99 -16.60
CA LEU A 63 5.99 8.54 -16.82
C LEU A 63 6.81 7.76 -15.79
N TRP A 64 8.04 8.22 -15.51
CA TRP A 64 8.92 7.60 -14.53
C TRP A 64 8.32 7.60 -13.12
N ALA A 65 7.78 8.74 -12.67
CA ALA A 65 7.20 8.86 -11.34
C ALA A 65 6.00 7.91 -11.15
N ASN A 66 5.10 7.87 -12.14
CA ASN A 66 3.93 6.98 -12.11
C ASN A 66 4.33 5.49 -12.17
N PHE A 67 5.27 5.15 -13.07
CA PHE A 67 5.74 3.77 -13.23
C PHE A 67 6.47 3.27 -11.98
N PHE A 68 7.36 4.10 -11.42
CA PHE A 68 8.08 3.79 -10.20
C PHE A 68 7.12 3.57 -9.02
N SER A 69 6.13 4.47 -8.85
CA SER A 69 5.09 4.31 -7.83
C SER A 69 4.29 3.01 -8.00
N ALA A 70 3.90 2.66 -9.22
CA ALA A 70 3.17 1.43 -9.50
C ALA A 70 4.00 0.17 -9.18
N ILE A 71 5.29 0.16 -9.54
CA ILE A 71 6.18 -0.97 -9.23
C ILE A 71 6.39 -1.12 -7.73
N VAL A 72 6.69 -0.03 -7.02
CA VAL A 72 6.89 -0.06 -5.57
C VAL A 72 5.63 -0.58 -4.88
N ALA A 73 4.46 -0.05 -5.24
CA ALA A 73 3.19 -0.50 -4.70
C ALA A 73 2.88 -1.97 -5.01
N ALA A 74 3.19 -2.44 -6.22
CA ALA A 74 2.92 -3.82 -6.62
C ALA A 74 3.65 -4.84 -5.71
N PHE A 75 4.82 -4.51 -5.21
CA PHE A 75 5.55 -5.36 -4.27
C PHE A 75 5.13 -5.15 -2.82
N MET A 76 4.58 -3.98 -2.49
CA MET A 76 4.11 -3.68 -1.15
C MET A 76 2.84 -4.46 -0.82
N TYR A 77 2.73 -4.87 0.44
CA TYR A 77 1.50 -5.42 1.00
C TYR A 77 1.05 -4.49 2.13
N PHE A 78 0.03 -3.69 1.87
CA PHE A 78 -0.57 -2.80 2.86
C PHE A 78 -1.96 -3.24 3.24
N ALA A 79 -2.32 -3.02 4.50
CA ALA A 79 -3.72 -2.96 4.86
C ALA A 79 -4.31 -1.68 4.22
N THR A 80 -5.47 -1.79 3.59
CA THR A 80 -6.16 -0.68 2.93
C THR A 80 -6.34 0.54 3.85
N LEU A 81 -6.56 0.32 5.14
CA LEU A 81 -6.67 1.38 6.16
C LEU A 81 -5.35 2.15 6.39
N THR A 82 -4.20 1.49 6.22
CA THR A 82 -2.87 2.08 6.44
C THR A 82 -2.30 2.76 5.20
N GLU A 83 -2.85 2.48 4.02
CA GLU A 83 -2.39 3.04 2.75
C GLU A 83 -2.69 4.54 2.65
N VAL A 84 -3.86 4.98 3.14
CA VAL A 84 -4.28 6.39 3.08
C VAL A 84 -3.35 7.32 3.87
N PRO A 85 -3.02 7.06 5.15
CA PRO A 85 -2.07 7.91 5.90
C PRO A 85 -0.67 7.96 5.29
N ILE A 86 -0.17 6.83 4.75
CA ILE A 86 1.15 6.77 4.12
C ILE A 86 1.20 7.67 2.89
N LEU A 87 0.18 7.60 2.03
CA LEU A 87 0.08 8.47 0.85
C LEU A 87 -0.07 9.93 1.25
N GLN A 88 -0.84 10.24 2.28
CA GLN A 88 -0.92 11.62 2.79
C GLN A 88 0.44 12.14 3.26
N GLY A 89 1.26 11.31 3.92
CA GLY A 89 2.63 11.65 4.29
C GLY A 89 3.53 11.91 3.08
N LEU A 90 3.46 11.03 2.06
CA LEU A 90 4.24 11.18 0.83
C LEU A 90 3.81 12.41 0.01
N ILE A 91 2.51 12.67 -0.10
CA ILE A 91 1.97 13.88 -0.74
C ILE A 91 2.40 15.13 0.03
N GLY A 92 2.33 15.10 1.37
CA GLY A 92 2.86 16.15 2.24
C GLY A 92 4.36 16.40 2.05
N SER A 93 5.10 15.38 1.59
CA SER A 93 6.53 15.43 1.26
C SER A 93 6.82 15.77 -0.21
N GLY A 94 5.79 16.10 -1.01
CA GLY A 94 5.93 16.55 -2.40
C GLY A 94 5.68 15.49 -3.48
N MET A 95 5.11 14.33 -3.14
CA MET A 95 4.64 13.35 -4.13
C MET A 95 3.52 13.93 -4.99
N GLY A 96 3.55 13.62 -6.29
CA GLY A 96 2.50 14.05 -7.22
C GLY A 96 1.21 13.24 -7.07
N LYS A 97 0.07 13.87 -7.39
CA LYS A 97 -1.26 13.25 -7.35
C LYS A 97 -1.40 12.07 -8.33
N GLY A 98 -0.78 12.16 -9.51
CA GLY A 98 -0.76 11.06 -10.49
C GLY A 98 -0.03 9.82 -9.97
N PRO A 99 1.26 9.94 -9.57
CA PRO A 99 2.01 8.87 -8.93
C PRO A 99 1.29 8.28 -7.70
N ALA A 100 0.61 9.12 -6.89
CA ALA A 100 -0.19 8.66 -5.76
C ALA A 100 -1.34 7.74 -6.18
N LEU A 101 -2.06 8.08 -7.25
CA LEU A 101 -3.11 7.21 -7.80
C LEU A 101 -2.52 5.92 -8.39
N ALA A 102 -1.40 6.01 -9.12
CA ALA A 102 -0.72 4.83 -9.66
C ALA A 102 -0.32 3.85 -8.54
N MET A 103 0.15 4.39 -7.40
CA MET A 103 0.47 3.62 -6.20
C MET A 103 -0.77 2.88 -5.66
N LEU A 104 -1.91 3.58 -5.48
CA LEU A 104 -3.16 2.98 -4.99
C LEU A 104 -3.70 1.86 -5.87
N LEU A 105 -3.71 2.09 -7.18
CA LEU A 105 -4.24 1.12 -8.14
C LEU A 105 -3.38 -0.14 -8.20
N ALA A 106 -2.05 0.00 -8.18
CA ALA A 106 -1.15 -1.14 -8.18
C ALA A 106 -1.15 -1.88 -6.84
N GLY A 107 -1.14 -1.17 -5.71
CA GLY A 107 -1.07 -1.75 -4.37
C GLY A 107 -2.31 -2.54 -3.97
N THR A 108 -3.50 -2.14 -4.44
CA THR A 108 -4.74 -2.89 -4.20
C THR A 108 -4.88 -4.12 -5.10
N ALA A 109 -4.32 -4.08 -6.31
CA ALA A 109 -4.39 -5.18 -7.27
C ALA A 109 -3.29 -6.23 -7.04
N LEU A 110 -2.13 -5.82 -6.54
CA LEU A 110 -0.93 -6.64 -6.45
C LEU A 110 -0.31 -6.61 -5.06
N SER A 111 0.33 -7.72 -4.70
CA SER A 111 1.24 -7.81 -3.57
C SER A 111 2.14 -9.02 -3.76
N LEU A 112 3.34 -9.02 -3.15
CA LEU A 112 4.26 -10.15 -3.28
C LEU A 112 3.60 -11.51 -2.90
N PRO A 113 2.84 -11.63 -1.80
CA PRO A 113 2.15 -12.88 -1.48
C PRO A 113 1.13 -13.30 -2.55
N ASN A 114 0.30 -12.35 -3.03
CA ASN A 114 -0.70 -12.63 -4.05
C ASN A 114 -0.04 -13.08 -5.38
N MET A 115 1.06 -12.44 -5.79
CA MET A 115 1.80 -12.83 -6.98
C MET A 115 2.33 -14.27 -6.90
N LEU A 116 2.84 -14.67 -5.74
CA LEU A 116 3.34 -16.03 -5.52
C LEU A 116 2.22 -17.06 -5.60
N VAL A 117 1.05 -16.75 -5.05
CA VAL A 117 -0.15 -17.60 -5.13
C VAL A 117 -0.66 -17.70 -6.57
N ILE A 118 -0.80 -16.57 -7.29
CA ILE A 118 -1.24 -16.59 -8.69
C ILE A 118 -0.24 -17.36 -9.56
N ARG A 119 1.06 -17.25 -9.29
CA ARG A 119 2.10 -18.02 -9.99
C ARG A 119 1.93 -19.52 -9.82
N SER A 120 1.59 -20.00 -8.63
CA SER A 120 1.40 -21.44 -8.40
C SER A 120 0.18 -22.00 -9.12
N ILE A 121 -0.84 -21.17 -9.37
CA ILE A 121 -2.09 -21.56 -10.02
C ILE A 121 -2.03 -21.41 -11.55
N MET A 122 -1.57 -20.25 -12.05
CA MET A 122 -1.62 -19.89 -13.47
C MET A 122 -0.32 -20.16 -14.23
N GLY A 123 0.78 -20.40 -13.52
CA GLY A 123 2.13 -20.56 -14.08
C GLY A 123 2.80 -19.23 -14.42
N THR A 124 4.14 -19.25 -14.42
CA THR A 124 5.00 -18.03 -14.49
C THR A 124 4.66 -17.10 -15.66
N LYS A 125 4.42 -17.63 -16.87
CA LYS A 125 4.16 -16.79 -18.06
C LYS A 125 2.91 -15.92 -17.90
N LYS A 126 1.81 -16.51 -17.44
CA LYS A 126 0.53 -15.78 -17.27
C LYS A 126 0.63 -14.77 -16.14
N THR A 127 1.30 -15.12 -15.05
CA THR A 127 1.50 -14.22 -13.91
C THR A 127 2.33 -12.99 -14.29
N VAL A 128 3.41 -13.16 -15.05
CA VAL A 128 4.22 -12.03 -15.52
C VAL A 128 3.39 -11.10 -16.41
N ILE A 129 2.58 -11.65 -17.32
CA ILE A 129 1.68 -10.85 -18.17
C ILE A 129 0.68 -10.07 -17.31
N TYR A 130 0.06 -10.72 -16.32
CA TYR A 130 -0.88 -10.09 -15.41
C TYR A 130 -0.25 -8.93 -14.62
N ILE A 131 0.91 -9.17 -14.00
CA ILE A 131 1.64 -8.13 -13.24
C ILE A 131 1.98 -6.95 -14.15
N SER A 132 2.53 -7.21 -15.34
CA SER A 132 2.88 -6.17 -16.30
C SER A 132 1.67 -5.36 -16.74
N LEU A 133 0.52 -6.01 -17.00
CA LEU A 133 -0.71 -5.31 -17.36
C LEU A 133 -1.19 -4.39 -16.24
N VAL A 134 -1.20 -4.86 -15.00
CA VAL A 134 -1.61 -4.02 -13.86
C VAL A 134 -0.69 -2.82 -13.71
N VAL A 135 0.63 -3.02 -13.77
CA VAL A 135 1.60 -1.91 -13.65
C VAL A 135 1.43 -0.90 -14.78
N VAL A 136 1.28 -1.35 -16.02
CA VAL A 136 1.08 -0.47 -17.19
C VAL A 136 -0.23 0.31 -17.06
N MET A 137 -1.33 -0.37 -16.70
CA MET A 137 -2.63 0.29 -16.51
C MET A 137 -2.60 1.30 -15.36
N ALA A 138 -2.05 0.93 -14.21
CA ALA A 138 -1.90 1.84 -13.07
C ALA A 138 -1.06 3.08 -13.42
N THR A 139 0.03 2.88 -14.16
CA THR A 139 0.90 3.97 -14.65
C THR A 139 0.12 4.92 -15.57
N ILE A 140 -0.58 4.38 -16.57
CA ILE A 140 -1.35 5.18 -17.53
C ILE A 140 -2.49 5.93 -16.83
N SER A 141 -3.25 5.24 -15.96
CA SER A 141 -4.33 5.86 -15.19
C SER A 141 -3.81 6.97 -14.27
N GLY A 142 -2.70 6.75 -13.57
CA GLY A 142 -2.05 7.76 -12.74
C GLY A 142 -1.60 8.97 -13.55
N MET A 143 -0.98 8.75 -14.71
CA MET A 143 -0.59 9.84 -15.61
C MET A 143 -1.80 10.65 -16.07
N ILE A 144 -2.85 10.00 -16.59
CA ILE A 144 -4.07 10.66 -17.06
C ILE A 144 -4.68 11.48 -15.92
N PHE A 145 -4.81 10.88 -14.74
CA PHE A 145 -5.36 11.56 -13.57
C PHE A 145 -4.52 12.78 -13.17
N GLY A 146 -3.20 12.65 -13.10
CA GLY A 146 -2.31 13.76 -12.77
C GLY A 146 -2.28 14.87 -13.83
N PHE A 147 -2.67 14.58 -15.09
CA PHE A 147 -2.85 15.60 -16.11
C PHE A 147 -4.17 16.35 -15.97
N ILE A 148 -5.25 15.65 -15.59
CA ILE A 148 -6.58 16.24 -15.40
C ILE A 148 -6.61 17.06 -14.11
N VAL A 149 -6.10 16.49 -13.03
CA VAL A 149 -6.10 17.10 -11.69
C VAL A 149 -4.76 17.82 -11.50
N LYS A 150 -4.64 19.03 -12.07
CA LYS A 150 -3.62 19.99 -11.64
C LYS A 150 -3.92 20.44 -10.22
#